data_AF-A0A1F9BVC0-F1
#
_entry.id   AF-A0A1F9BVC0-F1
#
_cell.length_a   1.000
_cell.length_b   1.000
_cell.length_c   1.000
_cell.angle_alpha   90.00
_cell.angle_beta   90.00
_cell.angle_gamma   90.00
#
_symmetry.space_group_name_H-M   'P 1'
#
loop_
_entity.id
_entity.type
_entity.pdbx_description
1 polymer ?
#
loop_
_entity_poly.entity_id
_entity_poly.type
_entity_poly.pdbx_seq_one_letter_code
_entity_poly.pdbx_strand_id
1 'polypeptide(L)'
;MTSGIPTKYKNIRFRSRLEARWAAFFDRCKWRWSYEPLDLPGYIPDFLLHVSKGDLLIEVKPTRPLDDFESVIHKIIKSGWRGPVAILCGTWDEDSMFSVRVGFGTPYIIDEPELSDMGGAEGYWGDVALVECANCDGPALMHAVDWPTCLCCGFSGKNSPDDIPPESWVKLRVLSYNLRELWWAEAGNDVQWKPRK
;
A
#
# COMPACT_ATOMS: atom_id res chain seq x y z
N MET A 1 18.85 18.44 -2.38
CA MET A 1 17.86 17.51 -2.97
C MET A 1 18.58 16.22 -3.33
N THR A 2 18.39 15.15 -2.57
CA THR A 2 18.92 13.83 -2.94
C THR A 2 18.01 13.22 -4.00
N SER A 3 18.39 13.37 -5.27
CA SER A 3 17.76 12.64 -6.37
C SER A 3 18.00 11.13 -6.14
N GLY A 4 16.95 10.32 -6.29
CA GLY A 4 17.05 8.87 -6.14
C GLY A 4 18.08 8.28 -7.12
N ILE A 5 18.73 7.18 -6.74
CA ILE A 5 19.67 6.48 -7.63
C ILE A 5 18.85 5.59 -8.58
N PRO A 6 18.84 5.85 -9.90
CA PRO A 6 18.09 5.01 -10.83
C PRO A 6 18.58 3.58 -10.76
N THR A 7 17.66 2.64 -10.58
CA THR A 7 17.98 1.24 -10.29
C THR A 7 17.25 0.34 -11.26
N LYS A 8 17.95 -0.67 -11.80
CA LYS A 8 17.35 -1.65 -12.69
C LYS A 8 16.91 -2.88 -11.92
N TYR A 9 15.68 -3.32 -12.12
CA TYR A 9 15.15 -4.57 -11.61
C TYR A 9 14.16 -5.15 -12.61
N LYS A 10 14.25 -6.46 -12.92
CA LYS A 10 13.44 -7.15 -13.95
C LYS A 10 13.31 -6.39 -15.29
N ASN A 11 14.42 -5.87 -15.80
CA ASN A 11 14.51 -5.07 -17.03
C ASN A 11 13.77 -3.71 -17.01
N ILE A 12 13.20 -3.31 -15.89
CA ILE A 12 12.60 -2.00 -15.67
C ILE A 12 13.62 -1.08 -15.00
N ARG A 13 13.68 0.19 -15.41
CA ARG A 13 14.53 1.23 -14.82
C ARG A 13 13.67 2.13 -13.94
N PHE A 14 13.77 1.92 -12.63
CA PHE A 14 13.11 2.73 -11.61
C PHE A 14 13.82 4.06 -11.41
N ARG A 15 13.10 5.10 -10.98
CA ARG A 15 13.67 6.42 -10.65
C ARG A 15 14.54 6.34 -9.40
N SER A 16 14.24 5.43 -8.48
CA SER A 16 15.01 5.25 -7.26
C SER A 16 15.27 3.79 -6.89
N ARG A 17 16.28 3.57 -6.04
CA ARG A 17 16.53 2.26 -5.41
C ARG A 17 15.37 1.83 -4.51
N LEU A 18 14.68 2.77 -3.89
CA LEU A 18 13.58 2.48 -2.98
C LEU A 18 12.37 1.91 -3.75
N GLU A 19 12.00 2.53 -4.88
CA GLU A 19 10.97 1.99 -5.78
C GLU A 19 11.35 0.59 -6.28
N ALA A 20 12.60 0.39 -6.74
CA ALA A 20 13.06 -0.92 -7.17
C ALA A 20 12.97 -1.97 -6.05
N ARG A 21 13.31 -1.59 -4.80
CA ARG A 21 13.21 -2.47 -3.62
C ARG A 21 11.76 -2.85 -3.34
N TRP A 22 10.82 -1.91 -3.47
CA TRP A 22 9.38 -2.21 -3.35
C TRP A 22 8.91 -3.18 -4.42
N ALA A 23 9.34 -3.01 -5.67
CA ALA A 23 9.05 -3.98 -6.74
C ALA A 23 9.56 -5.40 -6.40
N ALA A 24 10.79 -5.52 -5.90
CA ALA A 24 11.34 -6.79 -5.43
C ALA A 24 10.57 -7.36 -4.22
N PHE A 25 10.09 -6.50 -3.33
CA PHE A 25 9.25 -6.91 -2.19
C PHE A 25 7.87 -7.42 -2.65
N PHE A 26 7.23 -6.76 -3.62
CA PHE A 26 5.96 -7.22 -4.20
C PHE A 26 6.09 -8.59 -4.82
N ASP A 27 7.21 -8.86 -5.51
CA ASP A 27 7.49 -10.18 -6.06
C ASP A 27 7.64 -11.27 -4.99
N ARG A 28 8.26 -10.94 -3.85
CA ARG A 28 8.33 -11.85 -2.68
C ARG A 28 6.95 -12.14 -2.10
N CYS A 29 6.08 -11.11 -2.09
CA CYS A 29 4.68 -11.26 -1.70
C CYS A 29 3.81 -11.94 -2.77
N LYS A 30 4.38 -12.24 -3.95
CA LYS A 30 3.66 -12.76 -5.13
C LYS A 30 2.53 -11.85 -5.61
N TRP A 31 2.63 -10.54 -5.34
CA TRP A 31 1.67 -9.56 -5.83
C TRP A 31 2.02 -9.19 -7.26
N ARG A 32 1.02 -9.13 -8.14
CA ARG A 32 1.19 -8.62 -9.50
C ARG A 32 1.22 -7.11 -9.44
N TRP A 33 2.17 -6.49 -10.14
CA TRP A 33 2.36 -5.05 -10.15
C TRP A 33 2.73 -4.53 -11.53
N SER A 34 2.40 -3.27 -11.77
CA SER A 34 2.87 -2.48 -12.92
C SER A 34 3.51 -1.19 -12.41
N TYR A 35 4.61 -0.77 -13.04
CA TYR A 35 5.38 0.43 -12.66
C TYR A 35 5.05 1.61 -13.58
N GLU A 36 4.76 2.77 -12.99
CA GLU A 36 4.27 3.98 -13.68
C GLU A 36 3.21 3.68 -14.78
N PRO A 37 2.15 2.89 -14.47
CA PRO A 37 1.26 2.37 -15.52
C PRO A 37 0.22 3.37 -16.02
N LEU A 38 0.00 4.47 -15.30
CA LEU A 38 -1.04 5.45 -15.58
C LEU A 38 -0.45 6.85 -15.74
N ASP A 39 -0.99 7.61 -16.69
CA ASP A 39 -0.75 9.04 -16.83
C ASP A 39 -2.04 9.78 -16.47
N LEU A 40 -2.25 10.01 -15.17
CA LEU A 40 -3.42 10.71 -14.67
C LEU A 40 -3.19 12.23 -14.73
N PRO A 41 -4.26 13.05 -14.81
CA PRO A 41 -4.15 14.51 -14.82
C PRO A 41 -3.23 15.10 -13.73
N GLY A 42 -2.00 15.45 -14.12
CA GLY A 42 -0.99 16.04 -13.23
C GLY A 42 -0.38 15.09 -12.19
N TYR A 43 -0.55 13.77 -12.36
CA TYR A 43 -0.06 12.78 -11.41
C TYR A 43 0.23 11.44 -12.08
N ILE A 44 1.43 10.90 -11.88
CA ILE A 44 1.82 9.54 -12.32
C ILE A 44 2.11 8.75 -11.03
N PRO A 45 1.31 7.73 -10.70
CA PRO A 45 1.58 6.89 -9.53
C PRO A 45 2.81 6.02 -9.75
N ASP A 46 3.49 5.65 -8.66
CA ASP A 46 4.67 4.77 -8.74
C ASP A 46 4.29 3.36 -9.20
N PHE A 47 3.23 2.79 -8.64
CA PHE A 47 2.75 1.46 -9.03
C PHE A 47 1.23 1.34 -9.06
N LEU A 48 0.75 0.31 -9.76
CA LEU A 48 -0.52 -0.35 -9.47
C LEU A 48 -0.24 -1.78 -9.04
N LEU A 49 -0.83 -2.22 -7.92
CA LEU A 49 -0.94 -3.64 -7.60
C LEU A 49 -2.27 -4.18 -8.15
N HIS A 50 -2.19 -5.24 -8.94
CA HIS A 50 -3.36 -5.93 -9.50
C HIS A 50 -3.86 -6.95 -8.49
N VAL A 51 -4.74 -6.51 -7.60
CA VAL A 51 -5.35 -7.32 -6.54
C VAL A 51 -6.70 -7.88 -7.00
N SER A 52 -7.24 -8.87 -6.31
CA SER A 52 -8.45 -9.56 -6.80
C SER A 52 -9.72 -8.68 -6.76
N LYS A 53 -9.69 -7.58 -6.00
CA LYS A 53 -10.79 -6.62 -5.88
C LYS A 53 -10.63 -5.39 -6.77
N GLY A 54 -9.61 -5.35 -7.62
CA GLY A 54 -9.31 -4.23 -8.51
C GLY A 54 -7.86 -3.82 -8.46
N ASP A 55 -7.56 -2.62 -8.95
CA ASP A 55 -6.21 -2.08 -8.89
C ASP A 55 -6.02 -1.23 -7.63
N LEU A 56 -4.94 -1.48 -6.90
CA LEU A 56 -4.50 -0.68 -5.76
C LEU A 56 -3.36 0.24 -6.19
N LEU A 57 -3.61 1.54 -6.18
CA LEU A 57 -2.62 2.54 -6.52
C LEU A 57 -1.59 2.67 -5.40
N ILE A 58 -0.31 2.69 -5.75
CA ILE A 58 0.79 2.81 -4.80
C ILE A 58 1.61 4.07 -5.10
N GLU A 59 1.87 4.84 -4.05
CA GLU A 59 2.90 5.89 -4.00
C GLU A 59 4.00 5.46 -3.01
N VAL A 60 5.26 5.77 -3.30
CA VAL A 60 6.42 5.45 -2.48
C VAL A 60 7.07 6.74 -1.95
N LYS A 61 7.30 6.80 -0.64
CA LYS A 61 8.02 7.89 0.03
C LYS A 61 9.20 7.39 0.85
N PRO A 62 10.30 8.17 0.96
CA PRO A 62 11.50 7.73 1.68
C PRO A 62 11.24 7.53 3.17
N THR A 63 10.55 8.47 3.79
CA THR A 63 10.18 8.43 5.21
C THR A 63 8.70 8.77 5.34
N ARG A 64 8.15 8.50 6.53
CA ARG A 64 6.88 9.11 6.93
C ARG A 64 7.05 10.64 6.86
N PRO A 65 6.19 11.37 6.14
CA PRO A 65 6.12 12.80 6.32
C PRO A 65 5.35 13.08 7.60
N LEU A 66 5.91 13.87 8.52
CA LEU A 66 5.13 14.40 9.64
C LEU A 66 4.05 15.38 9.14
N ASP A 67 4.25 16.00 7.97
CA ASP A 67 3.45 17.15 7.50
C ASP A 67 2.91 17.06 6.05
N ASP A 68 3.17 15.99 5.28
CA ASP A 68 3.06 16.00 3.79
C ASP A 68 2.28 14.85 3.16
N PHE A 69 1.53 14.05 3.93
CA PHE A 69 0.54 13.17 3.29
C PHE A 69 -0.49 14.01 2.53
N GLU A 70 -0.90 15.14 3.10
CA GLU A 70 -1.86 16.06 2.50
C GLU A 70 -1.53 16.41 1.04
N SER A 71 -0.30 16.80 0.71
CA SER A 71 0.01 17.19 -0.67
C SER A 71 -0.08 16.02 -1.66
N VAL A 72 0.23 14.80 -1.20
CA VAL A 72 0.13 13.57 -1.99
C VAL A 72 -1.34 13.22 -2.19
N ILE A 73 -2.12 13.23 -1.10
CA ILE A 73 -3.57 13.01 -1.08
C ILE A 73 -4.27 13.96 -2.05
N HIS A 74 -3.97 15.25 -1.97
CA HIS A 74 -4.56 16.28 -2.83
C HIS A 74 -4.25 16.03 -4.31
N LYS A 75 -3.03 15.60 -4.66
CA LYS A 75 -2.68 15.24 -6.05
C LYS A 75 -3.48 14.05 -6.54
N ILE A 76 -3.60 13.01 -5.72
CA ILE A 76 -4.37 11.80 -6.05
C ILE A 76 -5.86 12.15 -6.24
N ILE A 77 -6.47 12.90 -5.33
CA ILE A 77 -7.87 13.32 -5.44
C ILE A 77 -8.08 14.13 -6.72
N LYS A 78 -7.21 15.11 -6.98
CA LYS A 78 -7.26 15.98 -8.18
C LYS A 78 -7.03 15.20 -9.48
N SER A 79 -6.28 14.10 -9.43
CA SER A 79 -6.05 13.23 -10.59
C SER A 79 -7.32 12.52 -11.07
N GLY A 80 -8.39 12.52 -10.26
CA GLY A 80 -9.64 11.85 -10.58
C GLY A 80 -9.64 10.35 -10.31
N TRP A 81 -8.58 9.81 -9.71
CA TRP A 81 -8.57 8.44 -9.22
C TRP A 81 -9.68 8.23 -8.18
N ARG A 82 -10.40 7.10 -8.30
CA ARG A 82 -11.52 6.70 -7.42
C ARG A 82 -11.32 5.33 -6.78
N GLY A 83 -10.24 4.64 -7.14
CA GLY A 83 -9.89 3.35 -6.60
C GLY A 83 -9.15 3.46 -5.26
N PRO A 84 -8.81 2.32 -4.66
CA PRO A 84 -8.01 2.29 -3.46
C PRO A 84 -6.58 2.77 -3.71
N VAL A 85 -5.96 3.34 -2.67
CA VAL A 85 -4.63 3.95 -2.73
C VAL A 85 -3.83 3.52 -1.51
N ALA A 86 -2.50 3.45 -1.66
CA ALA A 86 -1.52 3.09 -0.68
C ALA A 86 -0.33 4.06 -0.74
N ILE A 87 0.22 4.47 0.41
CA ILE A 87 1.50 5.17 0.46
C ILE A 87 2.49 4.32 1.27
N LEU A 88 3.55 3.85 0.63
CA LEU A 88 4.55 2.99 1.26
C LEU A 88 5.81 3.76 1.60
N CYS A 89 6.41 3.49 2.76
CA CYS A 89 7.58 4.19 3.26
C CYS A 89 8.83 3.31 3.27
N GLY A 90 10.02 3.89 3.10
CA GLY A 90 11.29 3.13 3.13
C GLY A 90 11.85 2.83 4.52
N THR A 91 11.31 3.47 5.56
CA THR A 91 11.75 3.36 6.96
C THR A 91 10.68 2.70 7.80
N TRP A 92 11.08 1.65 8.53
CA TRP A 92 10.29 1.04 9.60
C TRP A 92 10.47 1.92 10.85
N ASP A 93 9.38 2.44 11.38
CA ASP A 93 9.38 3.23 12.61
C ASP A 93 9.20 2.27 13.81
N GLU A 94 10.08 2.34 14.81
CA GLU A 94 10.07 1.44 15.98
C GLU A 94 8.77 1.59 16.81
N ASP A 95 8.15 2.77 16.78
CA ASP A 95 6.88 3.04 17.46
C ASP A 95 5.65 2.74 16.58
N SER A 96 5.86 2.45 15.30
CA SER A 96 4.81 2.07 14.37
C SER A 96 4.78 0.55 14.24
N MET A 97 3.74 -0.10 14.76
CA MET A 97 3.43 -1.51 14.45
C MET A 97 3.25 -1.77 12.93
N PHE A 98 3.26 -0.71 12.12
CA PHE A 98 2.84 -0.62 10.74
C PHE A 98 3.96 -0.08 9.84
N SER A 99 4.44 -0.94 8.93
CA SER A 99 5.42 -0.73 7.84
C SER A 99 5.02 0.18 6.69
N VAL A 100 3.74 0.50 6.61
CA VAL A 100 3.14 1.08 5.43
C VAL A 100 1.91 1.85 5.92
N ARG A 101 1.77 3.15 5.58
CA ARG A 101 0.51 3.87 5.81
C ARG A 101 -0.18 4.09 4.46
N VAL A 102 -1.05 3.15 4.11
CA VAL A 102 -2.00 3.27 3.00
C VAL A 102 -3.17 4.07 3.52
N GLY A 103 -3.33 5.33 3.11
CA GLY A 103 -4.68 5.87 3.22
C GLY A 103 -5.50 5.39 2.05
N PHE A 104 -6.60 4.75 2.41
CA PHE A 104 -7.45 4.04 1.50
C PHE A 104 -8.61 4.97 1.11
N GLY A 105 -8.62 5.45 -0.13
CA GLY A 105 -9.85 5.93 -0.73
C GLY A 105 -10.76 4.72 -1.00
N THR A 106 -11.68 4.39 -0.08
CA THR A 106 -12.80 3.54 -0.49
C THR A 106 -13.68 4.38 -1.42
N PRO A 107 -14.32 3.81 -2.45
CA PRO A 107 -15.46 4.46 -3.10
C PRO A 107 -16.68 4.63 -2.15
N TYR A 108 -16.60 4.22 -0.89
CA TYR A 108 -17.74 4.14 0.03
C TYR A 108 -18.10 5.44 0.77
N ILE A 109 -17.45 6.57 0.48
CA ILE A 109 -17.95 7.88 0.94
C ILE A 109 -17.77 8.91 -0.18
N ILE A 110 -18.42 8.68 -1.32
CA ILE A 110 -18.52 9.70 -2.38
C ILE A 110 -19.99 10.03 -2.71
N ASP A 111 -20.95 9.20 -2.29
CA ASP A 111 -22.37 9.32 -2.67
C ASP A 111 -23.37 9.37 -1.50
N GLU A 112 -22.95 9.77 -0.29
CA GLU A 112 -23.87 10.06 0.84
C GLU A 112 -24.02 11.58 1.03
N PRO A 113 -24.92 12.25 0.28
CA PRO A 113 -25.13 13.70 0.38
C PRO A 113 -25.67 14.17 1.74
N GLU A 114 -26.13 13.26 2.60
CA GLU A 114 -26.60 13.61 3.94
C GLU A 114 -25.44 13.81 4.95
N LEU A 115 -24.23 13.33 4.61
CA LEU A 115 -23.00 13.51 5.40
C LEU A 115 -22.14 14.69 4.93
N SER A 116 -22.44 15.29 3.76
CA SER A 116 -21.68 16.44 3.24
C SER A 116 -21.89 17.72 4.06
N ASP A 117 -23.03 17.86 4.72
CA ASP A 117 -23.35 19.05 5.55
C ASP A 117 -22.62 19.06 6.90
N MET A 118 -21.94 17.97 7.26
CA MET A 118 -21.02 17.87 8.39
C MET A 118 -19.54 18.01 7.98
N GLY A 119 -19.26 18.33 6.70
CA GLY A 119 -17.90 18.36 6.14
C GLY A 119 -17.44 17.06 5.46
N GLY A 120 -18.37 16.21 5.02
CA GLY A 120 -18.06 14.91 4.41
C GLY A 120 -17.68 14.97 2.93
N ALA A 121 -16.42 14.65 2.62
CA ALA A 121 -15.97 13.61 1.67
C ALA A 121 -14.44 13.68 1.48
N GLU A 122 -13.68 13.72 2.58
CA GLU A 122 -12.25 13.44 2.56
C GLU A 122 -12.08 11.97 2.95
N GLY A 123 -11.45 11.15 2.11
CA GLY A 123 -11.28 9.71 2.38
C GLY A 123 -10.68 9.45 3.77
N TYR A 124 -11.01 8.32 4.38
CA TYR A 124 -10.45 7.96 5.68
C TYR A 124 -9.00 7.49 5.51
N TRP A 125 -8.02 8.33 5.89
CA TRP A 125 -6.59 7.99 5.85
C TRP A 125 -6.19 7.30 7.16
N GLY A 126 -5.60 6.11 7.08
CA GLY A 126 -5.12 5.36 8.23
C GLY A 126 -3.94 4.47 7.90
N ASP A 127 -3.56 3.64 8.87
CA ASP A 127 -2.39 2.77 8.74
C ASP A 127 -2.77 1.50 7.99
N VAL A 128 -1.81 0.83 7.36
CA VAL A 128 -1.99 -0.58 7.02
C VAL A 128 -1.01 -1.48 7.73
N ALA A 129 -1.52 -2.65 8.07
CA ALA A 129 -0.71 -3.78 8.48
C ALA A 129 -0.39 -4.66 7.27
N LEU A 130 0.86 -5.13 7.22
CA LEU A 130 1.19 -6.32 6.47
C LEU A 130 0.87 -7.55 7.32
N VAL A 131 -0.14 -8.30 6.90
CA VAL A 131 -0.67 -9.47 7.58
C VAL A 131 -0.56 -10.71 6.68
N GLU A 132 -0.66 -11.89 7.28
CA GLU A 132 -0.96 -13.13 6.58
C GLU A 132 -2.47 -13.26 6.44
N CYS A 133 -2.98 -13.34 5.22
CA CYS A 133 -4.40 -13.46 4.97
C CYS A 133 -4.89 -14.90 5.07
N ALA A 134 -5.93 -15.11 5.88
CA ALA A 134 -6.58 -16.39 6.13
C ALA A 134 -7.26 -17.07 4.93
N ASN A 135 -7.43 -16.34 3.82
CA ASN A 135 -8.19 -16.78 2.66
C ASN A 135 -7.31 -16.93 1.41
N CYS A 136 -6.35 -16.01 1.21
CA CYS A 136 -5.36 -16.17 0.14
C CYS A 136 -4.05 -16.81 0.62
N ASP A 137 -3.98 -17.23 1.88
CA ASP A 137 -2.84 -17.89 2.54
C ASP A 137 -1.49 -17.21 2.24
N GLY A 138 -1.50 -15.87 2.24
CA GLY A 138 -0.35 -15.10 1.77
C GLY A 138 -0.32 -13.67 2.33
N PRO A 139 0.78 -12.96 2.10
CA PRO A 139 0.95 -11.58 2.55
C PRO A 139 -0.16 -10.69 1.98
N ALA A 140 -0.72 -9.85 2.84
CA ALA A 140 -1.78 -8.92 2.49
C ALA A 140 -1.63 -7.59 3.21
N LEU A 141 -2.08 -6.53 2.57
CA LEU A 141 -2.27 -5.23 3.22
C LEU A 141 -3.68 -5.20 3.84
N MET A 142 -3.80 -4.63 5.04
CA MET A 142 -5.07 -4.48 5.77
C MET A 142 -5.11 -3.12 6.44
N HIS A 143 -6.17 -2.33 6.21
CA HIS A 143 -6.34 -1.03 6.86
C HIS A 143 -6.57 -1.21 8.36
N ALA A 144 -5.90 -0.41 9.19
CA ALA A 144 -5.85 -0.60 10.64
C ALA A 144 -7.08 -0.06 11.36
N VAL A 145 -7.81 0.87 10.74
CA VAL A 145 -8.92 1.60 11.37
C VAL A 145 -10.24 1.43 10.63
N ASP A 146 -10.17 0.99 9.37
CA ASP A 146 -11.34 0.65 8.58
C ASP A 146 -11.49 -0.88 8.63
N TRP A 147 -12.72 -1.36 8.47
CA TRP A 147 -13.08 -2.75 8.73
C TRP A 147 -12.13 -3.73 8.01
N PRO A 148 -11.56 -4.75 8.70
CA PRO A 148 -10.36 -5.47 8.28
C PRO A 148 -10.62 -6.34 7.05
N THR A 149 -10.46 -5.72 5.90
CA THR A 149 -10.56 -6.37 4.59
C THR A 149 -9.15 -6.52 4.05
N CYS A 150 -8.79 -7.74 3.69
CA CYS A 150 -7.57 -8.01 2.94
C CYS A 150 -7.63 -7.24 1.62
N LEU A 151 -6.74 -6.27 1.41
CA LEU A 151 -6.72 -5.48 0.18
C LEU A 151 -6.31 -6.33 -1.04
N CYS A 152 -5.70 -7.49 -0.82
CA CYS A 152 -5.26 -8.39 -1.88
C CYS A 152 -6.38 -9.31 -2.41
N CYS A 153 -7.23 -9.86 -1.53
CA CYS A 153 -8.29 -10.79 -1.93
C CYS A 153 -9.73 -10.34 -1.59
N GLY A 154 -9.86 -9.26 -0.84
CA GLY A 154 -11.14 -8.75 -0.33
C GLY A 154 -11.78 -9.59 0.77
N PHE A 155 -11.03 -10.53 1.35
CA PHE A 155 -11.52 -11.29 2.50
C PHE A 155 -11.66 -10.37 3.70
N SER A 156 -12.90 -10.19 4.14
CA SER A 156 -13.27 -9.46 5.36
C SER A 156 -13.79 -10.37 6.47
N GLY A 157 -13.96 -11.67 6.19
CA GLY A 157 -14.52 -12.64 7.13
C GLY A 157 -15.98 -12.39 7.54
N LYS A 158 -16.68 -11.43 6.91
CA LYS A 158 -18.10 -11.11 7.14
C LYS A 158 -18.99 -11.66 6.03
N ASN A 159 -20.22 -12.01 6.39
CA ASN A 159 -21.32 -12.18 5.44
C ASN A 159 -22.27 -10.96 5.43
N SER A 160 -22.28 -10.14 6.50
CA SER A 160 -23.11 -8.95 6.70
C SER A 160 -22.39 -7.83 7.46
N PRO A 161 -22.75 -6.53 7.26
CA PRO A 161 -22.18 -5.40 8.00
C PRO A 161 -22.28 -5.50 9.53
N ASP A 162 -23.34 -6.14 10.05
CA ASP A 162 -23.60 -6.26 11.49
C ASP A 162 -22.97 -7.51 12.14
N ASP A 163 -22.28 -8.35 11.36
CA ASP A 163 -21.67 -9.56 11.89
C ASP A 163 -20.58 -9.21 12.92
N ILE A 164 -20.71 -9.78 14.12
CA ILE A 164 -19.58 -9.87 15.05
C ILE A 164 -18.52 -10.75 14.37
N PRO A 165 -17.29 -10.27 14.25
CA PRO A 165 -16.14 -11.05 13.80
C PRO A 165 -16.14 -12.49 14.31
N PRO A 166 -16.33 -13.52 13.47
CA PRO A 166 -16.03 -14.88 13.90
C PRO A 166 -14.55 -14.95 14.33
N GLU A 167 -14.16 -15.86 15.23
CA GLU A 167 -12.76 -16.07 15.65
C GLU A 167 -11.78 -16.21 14.45
N SER A 168 -12.27 -16.51 13.25
CA SER A 168 -11.50 -16.44 12.01
C SER A 168 -10.94 -15.05 11.66
N TRP A 169 -11.40 -13.96 12.28
CA TRP A 169 -10.71 -12.66 12.23
C TRP A 169 -9.31 -12.72 12.85
N VAL A 170 -9.08 -13.64 13.79
CA VAL A 170 -7.77 -13.97 14.42
C VAL A 170 -6.85 -14.74 13.45
N LYS A 171 -7.31 -15.07 12.24
CA LYS A 171 -6.45 -15.67 11.22
C LYS A 171 -5.64 -14.64 10.43
N LEU A 172 -5.95 -13.34 10.52
CA LEU A 172 -5.05 -12.30 10.03
C LEU A 172 -3.90 -12.15 11.02
N ARG A 173 -2.82 -12.88 10.78
CA ARG A 173 -1.62 -12.80 11.63
C ARG A 173 -0.75 -11.67 11.12
N VAL A 174 -0.52 -10.66 11.94
CA VAL A 174 0.54 -9.68 11.64
C VAL A 174 1.81 -10.48 11.39
N LEU A 175 2.44 -10.32 10.22
CA LEU A 175 3.70 -10.98 9.96
C LEU A 175 4.68 -10.54 11.05
N SER A 176 5.36 -11.51 11.67
CA SER A 176 6.28 -11.18 12.76
C SER A 176 7.29 -10.14 12.29
N TYR A 177 7.67 -9.22 13.18
CA TYR A 177 8.63 -8.16 12.88
C TYR A 177 9.87 -8.71 12.15
N ASN A 178 10.44 -9.80 12.66
CA ASN A 178 11.62 -10.46 12.07
C ASN A 178 11.40 -10.92 10.63
N LEU A 179 10.22 -11.45 10.29
CA LEU A 179 9.96 -11.92 8.92
C LEU A 179 9.82 -10.75 7.95
N ARG A 180 9.17 -9.66 8.37
CA ARG A 180 9.01 -8.44 7.56
C ARG A 180 10.36 -7.79 7.27
N GLU A 181 11.19 -7.64 8.29
CA GLU A 181 12.56 -7.11 8.16
C GLU A 181 13.42 -7.99 7.26
N LEU A 182 13.33 -9.31 7.42
CA LEU A 182 14.07 -10.26 6.58
C LEU A 182 13.70 -10.07 5.10
N TRP A 183 12.41 -10.07 4.77
CA TRP A 183 11.97 -9.90 3.39
C TRP A 183 12.32 -8.53 2.83
N TRP A 184 12.23 -7.49 3.65
CA TRP A 184 12.66 -6.15 3.28
C TRP A 184 14.16 -6.13 2.97
N ALA A 185 14.99 -6.72 3.83
CA ALA A 185 16.44 -6.83 3.65
C ALA A 185 16.79 -7.61 2.37
N GLU A 186 16.15 -8.75 2.14
CA GLU A 186 16.36 -9.57 0.94
C GLU A 186 15.96 -8.83 -0.35
N ALA A 187 14.82 -8.13 -0.35
CA ALA A 187 14.44 -7.26 -1.47
C ALA A 187 15.49 -6.15 -1.71
N GLY A 188 16.12 -5.65 -0.65
CA GLY A 188 17.24 -4.72 -0.74
C GLY A 188 18.46 -5.33 -1.44
N ASN A 189 18.80 -6.58 -1.10
CA ASN A 189 19.90 -7.32 -1.71
C ASN A 189 19.67 -7.58 -3.22
N ASP A 190 18.41 -7.79 -3.62
CA ASP A 190 18.05 -8.04 -5.02
C ASP A 190 18.29 -6.82 -5.93
N VAL A 191 18.19 -5.61 -5.37
CA VAL A 191 18.33 -4.35 -6.10
C VAL A 191 19.62 -3.59 -5.77
N GLN A 192 20.48 -4.18 -4.95
CA GLN A 192 21.78 -3.61 -4.64
C GLN A 192 22.64 -3.56 -5.89
N TRP A 193 23.40 -2.46 -6.04
CA TRP A 193 24.37 -2.36 -7.12
C TRP A 193 25.39 -3.50 -7.00
N LYS A 194 25.61 -4.22 -8.10
CA LYS A 194 26.64 -5.25 -8.21
C LYS A 194 27.73 -4.73 -9.15
N PRO A 195 29.01 -4.77 -8.76
CA PRO A 195 30.09 -4.43 -9.67
C PRO A 195 30.03 -5.34 -10.89
N ARG A 196 30.37 -4.80 -12.06
CA ARG A 196 30.56 -5.64 -13.25
C ARG A 196 31.73 -6.58 -12.96
N LYS A 197 31.51 -7.87 -13.17
CA LYS A 197 32.58 -8.88 -13.16
C LYS A 197 33.56 -8.63 -14.30
#